data_AF-A0A179BH29-F1
#
_entry.id   AF-A0A179BH29-F1
#
_cell.length_a   1.000
_cell.length_b   1.000
_cell.length_c   1.000
_cell.angle_alpha   90.00
_cell.angle_beta   90.00
_cell.angle_gamma   90.00
#
_symmetry.space_group_name_H-M   'P 1'
#
loop_
_entity.id
_entity.type
_entity.pdbx_description
1 polymer ?
#
loop_
_entity_poly.entity_id
_entity_poly.type
_entity_poly.pdbx_seq_one_letter_code
_entity_poly.pdbx_strand_id
1 'polypeptide(L)' 'MTRHIRELHRQFPGIQISRTRGGHLVATVGTSRVFLAATPSDHRAIHNIAAMIRRAERGLNP' A
#
# COMPACT_ATOMS: atom_id res chain seq x y z
N MET A 1 10.01 -9.02 7.47
CA MET A 1 9.40 -8.24 6.37
C MET A 1 9.25 -9.10 5.13
N THR A 2 8.02 -9.36 4.66
CA THR A 2 7.73 -10.22 3.50
C THR A 2 8.32 -9.66 2.21
N ARG A 3 8.71 -10.52 1.25
CA ARG A 3 9.26 -10.15 -0.07
C ARG A 3 8.43 -9.06 -0.76
N HIS A 4 7.12 -9.18 -0.66
CA HIS A 4 6.15 -8.28 -1.26
C HIS A 4 6.17 -6.85 -0.70
N ILE A 5 6.37 -6.68 0.61
CA ILE A 5 6.47 -5.34 1.22
C ILE A 5 7.73 -4.63 0.73
N ARG A 6 8.84 -5.36 0.53
CA ARG A 6 10.07 -4.79 -0.04
C ARG A 6 9.88 -4.31 -1.47
N GLU A 7 9.12 -5.06 -2.27
CA GLU A 7 8.81 -4.66 -3.65
C GLU A 7 7.98 -3.37 -3.67
N LEU A 8 7.02 -3.22 -2.76
CA LEU A 8 6.25 -1.97 -2.63
C LEU A 8 7.13 -0.79 -2.21
N HIS A 9 8.06 -0.96 -1.26
CA HIS A 9 9.02 0.09 -0.91
C HIS A 9 9.95 0.47 -2.07
N ARG A 10 10.30 -0.49 -2.95
CA ARG A 10 11.10 -0.22 -4.14
C ARG A 10 10.31 0.60 -5.17
N GLN A 11 9.05 0.24 -5.41
CA GLN A 11 8.19 0.93 -6.38
C GLN A 11 7.76 2.32 -5.89
N PHE A 12 7.57 2.48 -4.59
CA PHE A 12 7.11 3.72 -3.98
C PHE A 12 8.02 4.08 -2.80
N PRO A 13 9.15 4.78 -3.06
CA PRO A 13 10.03 5.23 -2.00
C PRO A 13 9.29 6.14 -1.00
N GLY A 14 9.47 5.90 0.29
CA GLY A 14 8.85 6.70 1.35
C GLY A 14 7.43 6.29 1.77
N ILE A 15 6.84 5.24 1.17
CA ILE A 15 5.57 4.72 1.67
C ILE A 15 5.74 4.06 3.03
N GLN A 16 4.72 4.15 3.87
CA GLN A 16 4.65 3.40 5.13
C GLN A 16 3.58 2.32 5.02
N ILE A 17 3.92 1.07 5.33
CA ILE A 17 2.95 -0.04 5.35
C ILE A 17 2.77 -0.51 6.78
N SER A 18 1.53 -0.50 7.28
CA SER A 18 1.18 -1.00 8.60
C SER A 18 0.05 -2.03 8.52
N ARG A 19 -0.20 -2.72 9.64
CA ARG A 19 -1.35 -3.62 9.80
C ARG A 19 -2.38 -2.97 10.71
N THR A 20 -3.65 -3.08 10.32
CA THR A 20 -4.77 -2.77 11.21
C THR A 20 -4.91 -3.85 12.29
N ARG A 21 -5.68 -3.54 13.35
CA ARG A 21 -6.06 -4.52 14.38
C ARG A 21 -6.81 -5.74 13.80
N GLY A 22 -7.52 -5.57 12.68
CA GLY A 22 -8.21 -6.64 11.97
C GLY A 22 -7.35 -7.47 11.01
N GLY A 23 -6.03 -7.22 10.95
CA GLY A 23 -5.10 -7.98 10.11
C GLY A 23 -4.98 -7.50 8.66
N HIS A 24 -5.76 -6.48 8.26
CA HIS A 24 -5.63 -5.81 6.96
C HIS A 24 -4.39 -4.92 6.87
N LEU A 25 -3.92 -4.67 5.66
CA LEU A 25 -2.82 -3.73 5.40
C LEU A 25 -3.34 -2.28 5.24
N VAL A 26 -2.52 -1.32 5.63
CA VAL A 26 -2.71 0.11 5.32
C VAL A 26 -1.42 0.64 4.73
N ALA A 27 -1.52 1.34 3.61
CA ALA A 27 -0.41 2.08 3.02
C ALA A 27 -0.62 3.57 3.25
N THR A 28 0.39 4.26 3.74
CA THR A 28 0.42 5.73 3.89
C THR A 28 1.41 6.30 2.88
N VAL A 29 0.94 7.25 2.08
CA VAL A 29 1.73 7.95 1.05
C VAL A 29 1.60 9.44 1.33
N GLY A 30 2.67 10.06 1.83
CA GLY A 30 2.61 11.43 2.37
C GLY A 30 1.57 11.55 3.49
N THR A 31 0.59 12.44 3.34
CA THR A 31 -0.54 12.61 4.29
C THR A 31 -1.74 11.73 3.97
N SER A 32 -1.76 11.06 2.82
CA SER A 32 -2.88 10.24 2.37
C SER A 32 -2.77 8.81 2.88
N ARG A 33 -3.89 8.29 3.42
CA ARG A 33 -4.01 6.90 3.86
C ARG A 33 -4.84 6.09 2.88
N VAL A 34 -4.26 4.97 2.43
CA VAL A 34 -4.89 4.00 1.54
C VAL A 34 -5.15 2.73 2.34
N PHE A 35 -6.42 2.48 2.67
CA PHE A 35 -6.86 1.28 3.38
C PHE A 35 -7.01 0.11 2.40
N LEU A 36 -6.50 -1.06 2.78
CA LEU A 36 -6.45 -2.21 1.89
C LEU A 36 -7.19 -3.38 2.54
N ALA A 37 -8.32 -3.76 1.96
CA ALA A 37 -9.07 -4.94 2.38
C ALA A 37 -8.39 -6.24 1.90
N ALA A 38 -7.10 -6.41 2.22
CA ALA A 38 -6.33 -7.57 1.79
C ALA A 38 -5.46 -8.08 2.93
N THR A 39 -5.42 -9.40 3.07
CA THR A 39 -4.53 -10.07 4.02
C THR A 39 -3.13 -10.20 3.41
N PRO A 40 -2.07 -10.17 4.22
CA PRO A 40 -0.67 -10.24 3.76
C PRO A 40 -0.31 -11.48 2.92
N SER A 41 -1.12 -12.53 2.98
CA SER A 41 -0.97 -13.80 2.27
C SER A 41 -1.43 -13.73 0.81
N ASP A 42 -2.22 -12.72 0.45
CA ASP A 42 -2.79 -12.59 -0.88
C ASP A 42 -1.81 -11.85 -1.81
N HIS A 43 -1.27 -12.54 -2.80
CA HIS A 43 -0.39 -11.94 -3.80
C HIS A 43 -1.11 -10.87 -4.64
N ARG A 44 -2.44 -10.96 -4.80
CA ARG A 44 -3.26 -9.96 -5.49
C ARG A 44 -3.36 -8.66 -4.70
N ALA A 45 -3.17 -8.72 -3.37
CA ALA A 45 -3.12 -7.55 -2.50
C ALA A 45 -2.10 -6.54 -3.01
N ILE A 46 -0.92 -7.01 -3.42
CA ILE A 46 0.21 -6.16 -3.78
C ILE A 46 -0.06 -5.36 -5.06
N HIS A 47 -0.65 -6.00 -6.06
CA HIS A 47 -1.04 -5.32 -7.29
C HIS A 47 -2.16 -4.29 -7.03
N ASN A 48 -3.12 -4.63 -6.17
CA ASN A 48 -4.16 -3.70 -5.76
C ASN A 48 -3.58 -2.51 -4.99
N ILE A 49 -2.59 -2.74 -4.11
CA ILE A 49 -1.88 -1.68 -3.37
C ILE A 49 -1.21 -0.71 -4.34
N ALA A 50 -0.41 -1.24 -5.26
CA ALA A 50 0.28 -0.41 -6.25
C ALA A 50 -0.72 0.40 -7.10
N ALA A 51 -1.83 -0.22 -7.52
CA ALA A 51 -2.87 0.46 -8.29
C ALA A 51 -3.57 1.58 -7.49
N MET A 52 -3.89 1.34 -6.21
CA MET A 52 -4.51 2.34 -5.34
C MET A 52 -3.56 3.49 -5.02
N ILE A 53 -2.28 3.21 -4.75
CA ILE A 53 -1.26 4.26 -4.55
C ILE A 53 -1.17 5.13 -5.80
N ARG A 54 -1.03 4.54 -6.99
CA ARG A 54 -0.99 5.29 -8.25
C ARG A 54 -2.24 6.14 -8.49
N ARG A 55 -3.41 5.69 -8.03
CA ARG A 55 -4.65 6.48 -8.09
C ARG A 55 -4.61 7.66 -7.12
N ALA A 56 -4.15 7.43 -5.90
CA ALA A 56 -4.01 8.48 -4.90
C ALA A 56 -3.01 9.56 -5.35
N GLU A 57 -1.85 9.16 -5.89
CA GLU A 57 -0.86 10.09 -6.47
C GLU A 57 -1.43 10.93 -7.61
N ARG A 58 -2.27 10.34 -8.49
CA ARG A 58 -2.97 11.08 -9.55
C ARG A 58 -4.02 12.06 -9.02
N GLY A 59 -4.67 11.76 -7.89
CA GLY A 59 -5.66 12.65 -7.28
C GLY A 59 -5.06 13.76 -6.42
N LEU A 60 -3.79 13.63 -6.02
CA LEU A 60 -3.05 14.61 -5.21
C LEU A 60 -2.37 15.70 -6.04
N ASN A 61 -2.29 15.54 -7.36
CA ASN A 61 -1.76 16.53 -8.31
C ASN A 61 -2.91 17.00 -9.22
N PRO A 62 -3.66 18.06 -8.86
CA PRO A 62 -4.55 18.72 -9.81
C PRO A 62 -3.77 19.38 -10.96
#